data_AF-A0A7K2WUH5-F1
#
_entry.id   AF-A0A7K2WUH5-F1
#
_cell.length_a   1.000
_cell.length_b   1.000
_cell.length_c   1.000
_cell.angle_alpha   90.00
_cell.angle_beta   90.00
_cell.angle_gamma   90.00
#
_symmetry.space_group_name_H-M   'P 1'
#
loop_
_entity.id
_entity.type
_entity.pdbx_description
1 polymer ?
#
loop_
_entity_poly.entity_id
_entity_poly.type
_entity_poly.pdbx_seq_one_letter_code
_entity_poly.pdbx_strand_id
1 'polypeptide(L)'
;MAAHRKHKQRPLTGPAGRTAASLALAGAATATAGAAAGSAHAEPRLTVAQVKSKVDRLYEQAEAATERYNGAKEKADDARDALDELRDEAARRTERLNTSRAALGSIATAQYRAGGLTPTVQLALSSDPDTFLQAAALAERTAAHQASTVTRIRKELAAIAELRTRADDRLVDLKARQNEVAAQKTTVQKRLTAAEDLLDTLTAQERARYAEQEAAADQGRQVSYGAARTDGSLARAGRSA
;
A
#
# COMPACT_ATOMS: atom_id res chain seq x y z
N MET A 1 4.73 -7.12 -40.19
CA MET A 1 3.29 -7.48 -40.29
C MET A 1 2.68 -7.43 -38.91
N ALA A 2 1.88 -6.41 -38.63
CA ALA A 2 1.15 -6.25 -37.37
C ALA A 2 -0.14 -7.08 -37.43
N ALA A 3 -0.37 -7.92 -36.43
CA ALA A 3 -1.64 -8.62 -36.25
C ALA A 3 -2.18 -8.32 -34.85
N HIS A 4 -3.31 -7.62 -34.86
CA HIS A 4 -4.02 -7.04 -33.74
C HIS A 4 -4.79 -8.07 -32.90
N ARG A 5 -5.00 -7.69 -31.64
CA ARG A 5 -5.83 -8.31 -30.60
C ARG A 5 -7.28 -8.54 -31.06
N LYS A 6 -7.93 -9.58 -30.52
CA LYS A 6 -9.41 -9.61 -30.35
C LYS A 6 -9.79 -10.00 -28.92
N HIS A 7 -10.41 -9.05 -28.24
CA HIS A 7 -11.10 -9.23 -26.96
C HIS A 7 -12.59 -9.45 -27.27
N LYS A 8 -13.20 -10.51 -26.72
CA LYS A 8 -14.63 -10.79 -26.87
C LYS A 8 -15.41 -9.89 -25.91
N GLN A 9 -16.16 -8.93 -26.45
CA GLN A 9 -17.21 -8.23 -25.72
C GLN A 9 -18.55 -8.94 -25.95
N ARG A 10 -19.31 -9.15 -24.86
CA ARG A 10 -20.72 -9.53 -24.93
C ARG A 10 -21.58 -8.28 -24.73
N PRO A 11 -22.57 -8.04 -25.61
CA PRO A 11 -23.53 -6.96 -25.44
C PRO A 11 -24.71 -7.44 -24.57
N LEU A 12 -25.14 -6.61 -23.63
CA LEU A 12 -26.50 -6.68 -23.12
C LEU A 12 -27.16 -5.32 -23.38
N THR A 13 -27.96 -5.33 -24.43
CA THR A 13 -28.95 -4.34 -24.81
C THR A 13 -30.21 -4.52 -23.97
N GLY A 14 -30.84 -3.44 -23.53
CA GLY A 14 -32.28 -3.41 -23.30
C GLY A 14 -32.76 -2.36 -22.29
N PRO A 15 -33.85 -1.61 -22.56
CA PRO A 15 -34.05 -0.26 -22.05
C PRO A 15 -35.24 -0.11 -21.07
N ALA A 16 -35.43 1.14 -20.63
CA ALA A 16 -36.66 1.76 -20.13
C ALA A 16 -37.04 1.50 -18.66
N GLY A 17 -37.31 2.60 -17.95
CA GLY A 17 -37.85 2.59 -16.61
C GLY A 17 -37.62 3.91 -15.88
N ARG A 18 -38.21 4.99 -16.39
CA ARG A 18 -38.36 6.24 -15.62
C ARG A 18 -39.25 5.93 -14.42
N THR A 19 -38.71 5.98 -13.21
CA THR A 19 -39.52 5.98 -11.98
C THR A 19 -39.17 7.24 -11.18
N ALA A 20 -40.04 8.23 -11.36
CA ALA A 20 -40.16 9.36 -10.47
C ALA A 20 -40.58 8.87 -9.09
N ALA A 21 -39.78 9.17 -8.06
CA ALA A 21 -40.16 8.96 -6.67
C ALA A 21 -40.81 10.26 -6.16
N SER A 22 -42.15 10.30 -6.22
CA SER A 22 -42.96 11.30 -5.53
C SER A 22 -43.06 10.94 -4.05
N LEU A 23 -42.32 11.65 -3.21
CA LEU A 23 -42.51 11.64 -1.76
C LEU A 23 -43.72 12.52 -1.43
N ALA A 24 -44.83 11.87 -1.07
CA ALA A 24 -46.01 12.50 -0.50
C ALA A 24 -45.76 12.81 0.99
N LEU A 25 -45.58 14.09 1.33
CA LEU A 25 -45.63 14.58 2.71
C LEU A 25 -47.03 15.16 2.95
N ALA A 26 -47.83 14.40 3.69
CA ALA A 26 -49.07 14.88 4.29
C ALA A 26 -48.71 15.85 5.43
N GLY A 27 -49.13 17.12 5.31
CA GLY A 27 -48.95 18.15 6.33
C GLY A 27 -50.16 19.08 6.33
N ALA A 28 -50.88 19.07 7.45
CA ALA A 28 -52.11 19.77 7.80
C ALA A 28 -52.41 21.10 7.08
N ALA A 29 -53.61 21.18 6.49
CA ALA A 29 -54.22 22.43 6.06
C ALA A 29 -54.85 23.16 7.26
N THR A 30 -54.17 24.20 7.76
CA THR A 30 -54.83 25.27 8.52
C THR A 30 -55.03 26.46 7.60
N ALA A 31 -56.26 26.62 7.11
CA ALA A 31 -56.68 27.80 6.37
C ALA A 31 -56.79 28.99 7.31
N THR A 32 -55.90 29.98 7.14
CA THR A 32 -56.17 31.37 7.55
C THR A 32 -56.06 32.24 6.31
N ALA A 33 -57.20 32.75 5.86
CA ALA A 33 -57.28 33.73 4.80
C ALA A 33 -56.78 35.08 5.34
N GLY A 34 -55.79 35.66 4.69
CA GLY A 34 -55.27 36.99 5.00
C GLY A 34 -54.30 37.44 3.92
N ALA A 35 -54.76 38.31 3.03
CA ALA A 35 -53.95 38.95 2.01
C ALA A 35 -52.89 39.84 2.66
N ALA A 36 -51.61 39.53 2.45
CA ALA A 36 -50.51 40.48 2.59
C ALA A 36 -49.29 40.00 1.79
N ALA A 37 -48.62 40.95 1.15
CA ALA A 37 -47.50 40.77 0.26
C ALA A 37 -46.29 40.08 0.91
N GLY A 38 -45.55 39.33 0.09
CA GLY A 38 -44.10 39.19 0.20
C GLY A 38 -43.53 38.44 1.39
N SER A 39 -43.19 37.17 1.20
CA SER A 39 -41.95 36.61 1.75
C SER A 39 -41.62 35.31 1.03
N ALA A 40 -40.63 35.36 0.15
CA ALA A 40 -39.87 34.16 -0.18
C ALA A 40 -39.33 33.62 1.15
N HIS A 41 -39.81 32.46 1.59
CA HIS A 41 -39.20 31.75 2.71
C HIS A 41 -37.81 31.30 2.24
N ALA A 42 -36.83 32.15 2.45
CA ALA A 42 -35.43 31.77 2.46
C ALA A 42 -35.27 30.70 3.54
N GLU A 43 -34.78 29.54 3.15
CA GLU A 43 -34.38 28.47 4.06
C GLU A 43 -33.54 29.08 5.20
N PRO A 44 -33.79 28.73 6.48
CA PRO A 44 -33.16 29.42 7.59
C PRO A 44 -31.63 29.32 7.45
N ARG A 45 -30.97 30.46 7.26
CA ARG A 45 -29.50 30.51 7.24
C ARG A 45 -28.99 29.97 8.57
N LEU A 46 -28.02 29.06 8.51
CA LEU A 46 -27.37 28.51 9.70
C LEU A 46 -26.84 29.65 10.57
N THR A 47 -26.98 29.54 11.88
CA THR A 47 -26.38 30.51 12.80
C THR A 47 -24.87 30.33 12.85
N VAL A 48 -24.11 31.38 13.22
CA VAL A 48 -22.65 31.32 13.36
C VAL A 48 -22.20 30.18 14.28
N ALA A 49 -22.92 29.95 15.39
CA ALA A 49 -22.64 28.85 16.31
C ALA A 49 -22.85 27.47 15.68
N GLN A 50 -23.88 27.31 14.84
CA GLN A 50 -24.12 26.06 14.11
C GLN A 50 -23.06 25.82 13.03
N VAL A 51 -22.65 26.86 12.31
CA VAL A 51 -21.54 26.77 11.33
C VAL A 51 -20.25 26.38 12.05
N LYS A 52 -19.92 27.05 13.17
CA LYS A 52 -18.76 26.70 13.99
C LYS A 52 -18.76 25.23 14.41
N SER A 53 -19.85 24.75 15.02
CA SER A 53 -19.94 23.36 15.46
C SER A 53 -19.78 22.35 14.31
N LYS A 54 -20.30 22.65 13.12
CA LYS A 54 -20.12 21.79 11.94
C LYS A 54 -18.68 21.82 11.42
N VAL A 55 -18.05 22.98 11.38
CA VAL A 55 -16.64 23.16 10.96
C VAL A 55 -15.71 22.43 11.92
N ASP A 56 -15.89 22.62 13.23
CA ASP A 56 -15.09 21.94 14.27
C ASP A 56 -15.19 20.41 14.10
N ARG A 57 -16.39 19.88 13.88
CA ARG A 57 -16.61 18.45 13.60
C ARG A 57 -15.95 17.98 12.29
N LEU A 58 -15.91 18.81 11.25
CA LEU A 58 -15.23 18.48 10.00
C LEU A 58 -13.71 18.45 10.19
N TYR A 59 -13.16 19.37 10.97
CA TYR A 59 -11.73 19.35 11.33
C TYR A 59 -11.37 18.12 12.17
N GLU A 60 -12.15 17.76 13.19
CA GLU A 60 -11.95 16.51 13.94
C GLU A 60 -11.96 15.27 13.03
N GLN A 61 -12.87 15.24 12.04
CA GLN A 61 -12.93 14.15 11.06
C GLN A 61 -11.72 14.17 10.11
N ALA A 62 -11.22 15.35 9.74
CA ALA A 62 -10.03 15.51 8.92
C ALA A 62 -8.77 15.07 9.67
N GLU A 63 -8.65 15.40 10.95
CA GLU A 63 -7.58 14.93 11.84
C GLU A 63 -7.59 13.41 11.95
N ALA A 64 -8.75 12.81 12.27
CA ALA A 64 -8.88 11.36 12.34
C ALA A 64 -8.54 10.66 11.00
N ALA A 65 -8.91 11.27 9.87
CA ALA A 65 -8.52 10.76 8.55
C ALA A 65 -7.02 10.96 8.26
N THR A 66 -6.40 12.00 8.80
CA THR A 66 -4.96 12.28 8.68
C THR A 66 -4.15 11.26 9.49
N GLU A 67 -4.58 10.91 10.70
CA GLU A 67 -3.95 9.83 11.48
C GLU A 67 -4.02 8.49 10.75
N ARG A 68 -5.18 8.17 10.16
CA ARG A 68 -5.32 6.97 9.31
C ARG A 68 -4.46 7.04 8.05
N TYR A 69 -4.34 8.21 7.43
CA TYR A 69 -3.46 8.42 6.28
C TYR A 69 -1.99 8.14 6.66
N ASN A 70 -1.53 8.70 7.78
CA ASN A 70 -0.17 8.51 8.28
C ASN A 70 0.11 7.04 8.57
N GLY A 71 -0.79 6.35 9.29
CA GLY A 71 -0.64 4.93 9.58
C GLY A 71 -0.73 4.03 8.34
N ALA A 72 -1.55 4.37 7.35
CA ALA A 72 -1.59 3.65 6.08
C ALA A 72 -0.32 3.88 5.25
N LYS A 73 0.26 5.09 5.33
CA LYS A 73 1.50 5.45 4.64
C LYS A 73 2.70 4.69 5.23
N GLU A 74 2.83 4.67 6.55
CA GLU A 74 3.86 3.89 7.24
C GLU A 74 3.81 2.41 6.82
N LYS A 75 2.63 1.79 6.88
CA LYS A 75 2.44 0.40 6.42
C LYS A 75 2.76 0.21 4.93
N ALA A 76 2.49 1.21 4.08
CA ALA A 76 2.83 1.14 2.67
C ALA A 76 4.34 1.21 2.45
N ASP A 77 5.05 2.02 3.25
CA ASP A 77 6.50 2.14 3.18
C ASP A 77 7.16 0.85 3.71
N ASP A 78 6.71 0.29 4.83
CA ASP A 78 7.16 -1.02 5.33
C ASP A 78 6.96 -2.15 4.30
N ALA A 79 5.79 -2.18 3.65
CA ALA A 79 5.49 -3.17 2.61
C ALA A 79 6.38 -3.00 1.37
N ARG A 80 6.79 -1.76 1.05
CA ARG A 80 7.73 -1.49 -0.04
C ARG A 80 9.12 -1.99 0.33
N ASP A 81 9.60 -1.69 1.53
CA ASP A 81 10.94 -2.11 1.98
C ASP A 81 11.04 -3.64 2.02
N ALA A 82 10.03 -4.32 2.56
CA ALA A 82 9.97 -5.78 2.56
C ALA A 82 9.93 -6.39 1.14
N LEU A 83 9.27 -5.72 0.18
CA LEU A 83 9.25 -6.15 -1.21
C LEU A 83 10.63 -6.01 -1.86
N ASP A 84 11.32 -4.91 -1.60
CA ASP A 84 12.63 -4.64 -2.18
C ASP A 84 13.69 -5.59 -1.60
N GLU A 85 13.64 -5.91 -0.30
CA GLU A 85 14.48 -6.95 0.31
C GLU A 85 14.32 -8.32 -0.37
N LEU A 86 13.08 -8.72 -0.66
CA LEU A 86 12.79 -10.00 -1.34
C LEU A 86 13.33 -10.01 -2.76
N ARG A 87 13.20 -8.89 -3.48
CA ARG A 87 13.71 -8.73 -4.85
C ARG A 87 15.23 -8.78 -4.88
N ASP A 88 15.88 -8.10 -3.95
CA ASP A 88 17.33 -8.08 -3.83
C ASP A 88 17.89 -9.46 -3.50
N GLU A 89 17.25 -10.20 -2.58
CA GLU A 89 17.65 -11.56 -2.28
C GLU A 89 17.44 -12.50 -3.48
N ALA A 90 16.32 -12.35 -4.22
CA ALA A 90 16.08 -13.11 -5.44
C ALA A 90 17.13 -12.78 -6.53
N ALA A 91 17.55 -11.52 -6.65
CA ALA A 91 18.58 -11.10 -7.59
C ALA A 91 19.95 -11.73 -7.24
N ARG A 92 20.39 -11.62 -5.98
CA ARG A 92 21.63 -12.23 -5.50
C ARG A 92 21.65 -13.75 -5.70
N ARG A 93 20.52 -14.43 -5.43
CA ARG A 93 20.40 -15.87 -5.70
C ARG A 93 20.46 -16.21 -7.18
N THR A 94 19.81 -15.40 -8.02
CA THR A 94 19.84 -15.58 -9.47
C THR A 94 21.27 -15.45 -10.01
N GLU A 95 22.07 -14.52 -9.48
CA GLU A 95 23.48 -14.37 -9.84
C GLU A 95 24.32 -15.60 -9.45
N ARG A 96 24.15 -16.12 -8.23
CA ARG A 96 24.82 -17.37 -7.79
C ARG A 96 24.41 -18.57 -8.64
N LEU A 97 23.13 -18.66 -9.00
CA LEU A 97 22.61 -19.69 -9.89
C LEU A 97 23.24 -19.58 -11.29
N ASN A 98 23.36 -18.38 -11.84
CA ASN A 98 23.98 -18.16 -13.15
C ASN A 98 25.47 -18.54 -13.15
N THR A 99 26.19 -18.23 -12.08
CA THR A 99 27.59 -18.67 -11.89
C THR A 99 27.68 -20.20 -11.89
N SER A 100 26.79 -20.87 -11.16
CA SER A 100 26.74 -22.34 -11.11
C SER A 100 26.39 -22.97 -12.46
N ARG A 101 25.49 -22.34 -13.23
CA ARG A 101 25.13 -22.76 -14.59
C ARG A 101 26.28 -22.59 -15.56
N ALA A 102 27.01 -21.48 -15.48
CA ALA A 102 28.20 -21.25 -16.32
C ALA A 102 29.28 -22.31 -16.06
N ALA A 103 29.53 -22.64 -14.79
CA ALA A 103 30.46 -23.70 -14.42
C ALA A 103 30.05 -25.06 -15.00
N LEU A 104 28.79 -25.46 -14.87
CA LEU A 104 28.29 -26.70 -15.49
C LEU A 104 28.36 -26.66 -17.02
N GLY A 105 28.03 -25.53 -17.64
CA GLY A 105 28.12 -25.33 -19.09
C GLY A 105 29.54 -25.49 -19.63
N SER A 106 30.55 -25.02 -18.88
CA SER A 106 31.97 -25.19 -19.23
C SER A 106 32.38 -26.67 -19.24
N ILE A 107 31.92 -27.46 -18.26
CA ILE A 107 32.16 -28.90 -18.17
C ILE A 107 31.49 -29.63 -19.34
N ALA A 108 30.22 -29.33 -19.60
CA ALA A 108 29.48 -29.93 -20.72
C ALA A 108 30.14 -29.60 -22.07
N THR A 109 30.64 -28.38 -22.24
CA THR A 109 31.37 -27.96 -23.45
C THR A 109 32.67 -28.75 -23.60
N ALA A 110 33.42 -28.96 -22.51
CA ALA A 110 34.65 -29.76 -22.54
C ALA A 110 34.35 -31.22 -22.92
N GLN A 111 33.29 -31.81 -22.38
CA GLN A 111 32.83 -33.16 -22.73
C GLN A 111 32.41 -33.27 -24.20
N TYR A 112 31.70 -32.27 -24.73
CA TYR A 112 31.31 -32.23 -26.14
C TYR A 112 32.54 -32.15 -27.07
N ARG A 113 33.53 -31.31 -26.73
CA ARG A 113 34.77 -31.17 -27.51
C ARG A 113 35.65 -32.42 -27.50
N ALA A 114 35.56 -33.24 -26.45
CA ALA A 114 36.25 -34.52 -26.38
C ALA A 114 35.67 -35.59 -27.34
N GLY A 115 34.61 -35.28 -28.10
CA GLY A 115 34.19 -36.07 -29.26
C GLY A 115 33.44 -37.37 -28.94
N GLY A 116 32.88 -37.50 -27.73
CA GLY A 116 32.04 -38.65 -27.35
C GLY A 116 32.79 -39.90 -26.87
N LEU A 117 34.13 -39.94 -26.97
CA LEU A 117 34.93 -40.89 -26.21
C LEU A 117 35.04 -40.39 -24.77
N THR A 118 34.36 -41.04 -23.83
CA THR A 118 34.48 -40.67 -22.43
C THR A 118 35.94 -40.85 -21.99
N PRO A 119 36.48 -39.97 -21.14
CA PRO A 119 37.83 -40.13 -20.59
C PRO A 119 38.08 -41.53 -20.03
N THR A 120 37.04 -42.16 -19.48
CA THR A 120 37.03 -43.56 -19.03
C THR A 120 37.28 -44.59 -20.12
N VAL A 121 36.81 -44.38 -21.35
CA VAL A 121 37.12 -45.27 -22.48
C VAL A 121 38.58 -45.10 -22.90
N GLN A 122 39.07 -43.86 -23.03
CA GLN A 122 40.50 -43.62 -23.33
C GLN A 122 41.42 -44.21 -22.24
N LEU A 123 41.00 -44.18 -20.98
CA LEU A 123 41.74 -44.73 -19.85
C LEU A 123 41.73 -46.27 -19.82
N ALA A 124 40.61 -46.89 -20.16
CA ALA A 124 40.48 -48.34 -20.26
C ALA A 124 41.32 -48.94 -21.41
N LEU A 125 41.65 -48.13 -22.42
CA LEU A 125 42.58 -48.46 -23.50
C LEU A 125 44.06 -48.22 -23.12
N SER A 126 44.35 -47.61 -21.96
CA SER A 126 45.72 -47.40 -21.48
C SER A 126 46.27 -48.68 -20.84
N SER A 127 47.55 -48.97 -21.07
CA SER A 127 48.18 -50.24 -20.71
C SER A 127 48.64 -50.34 -19.24
N ASP A 128 48.34 -49.33 -18.42
CA ASP A 128 48.82 -49.22 -17.03
C ASP A 128 47.64 -49.24 -16.03
N PRO A 129 47.49 -50.33 -15.24
CA PRO A 129 46.39 -50.47 -14.28
C PRO A 129 46.42 -49.43 -13.14
N ASP A 130 47.59 -48.93 -12.73
CA ASP A 130 47.68 -47.92 -11.67
C ASP A 130 47.14 -46.56 -12.16
N THR A 131 47.50 -46.18 -13.39
CA THR A 131 46.97 -44.98 -14.06
C THR A 131 45.45 -45.08 -14.26
N PHE A 132 44.94 -46.27 -14.59
CA PHE A 132 43.50 -46.51 -14.71
C PHE A 132 42.75 -46.28 -13.38
N LEU A 133 43.23 -46.88 -12.28
CA LEU A 133 42.57 -46.76 -10.98
C LEU A 133 42.57 -45.31 -10.46
N GLN A 134 43.66 -44.57 -10.67
CA GLN A 134 43.74 -43.16 -10.28
C GLN A 134 42.73 -42.28 -11.02
N ALA A 135 42.62 -42.42 -12.34
CA ALA A 135 41.68 -41.61 -13.10
C ALA A 135 40.22 -42.10 -12.98
N ALA A 136 39.97 -43.37 -12.65
CA ALA A 136 38.65 -43.85 -12.22
C ALA A 136 38.21 -43.18 -10.90
N ALA A 137 39.09 -43.12 -9.90
CA ALA A 137 38.80 -42.43 -8.64
C ALA A 137 38.55 -40.92 -8.83
N LEU A 138 39.32 -40.27 -9.72
CA LEU A 138 39.10 -38.87 -10.08
C LEU A 138 37.74 -38.66 -10.79
N ALA A 139 37.36 -39.56 -11.69
CA ALA A 139 36.09 -39.50 -12.40
C ALA A 139 34.90 -39.66 -11.43
N GLU A 140 34.97 -40.60 -10.50
CA GLU A 140 33.94 -40.81 -9.47
C GLU A 140 33.78 -39.54 -8.59
N ARG A 141 34.88 -38.99 -8.10
CA ARG A 141 34.86 -37.76 -7.31
C ARG A 141 34.27 -36.58 -8.09
N THR A 142 34.61 -36.47 -9.38
CA THR A 142 34.07 -35.44 -10.27
C THR A 142 32.57 -35.62 -10.49
N ALA A 143 32.11 -36.84 -10.72
CA ALA A 143 30.68 -37.17 -10.88
C ALA A 143 29.89 -36.84 -9.60
N ALA A 144 30.43 -37.17 -8.42
CA ALA A 144 29.83 -36.81 -7.13
C ALA A 144 29.73 -35.28 -6.96
N HIS A 145 30.77 -34.52 -7.31
CA HIS A 145 30.75 -33.06 -7.29
C HIS A 145 29.71 -32.46 -8.26
N GLN A 146 29.57 -33.04 -9.46
CA GLN A 146 28.55 -32.63 -10.44
C GLN A 146 27.14 -32.90 -9.92
N ALA A 147 26.87 -34.09 -9.38
CA ALA A 147 25.58 -34.45 -8.80
C ALA A 147 25.19 -33.51 -7.63
N SER A 148 26.15 -33.21 -6.74
CA SER A 148 25.98 -32.22 -5.67
C SER A 148 25.65 -30.82 -6.22
N THR A 149 26.31 -30.41 -7.31
CA THR A 149 26.07 -29.11 -7.94
C THR A 149 24.70 -29.02 -8.60
N VAL A 150 24.26 -30.06 -9.31
CA VAL A 150 22.90 -30.12 -9.87
C VAL A 150 21.85 -30.05 -8.75
N THR A 151 22.09 -30.76 -7.64
CA THR A 151 21.20 -30.72 -6.47
C THR A 151 21.11 -29.31 -5.88
N ARG A 152 22.25 -28.62 -5.73
CA ARG A 152 22.30 -27.22 -5.27
C ARG A 152 21.54 -26.27 -6.19
N ILE A 153 21.70 -26.43 -7.52
CA ILE A 153 20.98 -25.63 -8.51
C ILE A 153 19.47 -25.83 -8.40
N ARG A 154 19.00 -27.07 -8.23
CA ARG A 154 17.57 -27.36 -8.03
C ARG A 154 17.03 -26.67 -6.77
N LYS A 155 17.80 -26.69 -5.67
CA LYS A 155 17.44 -25.99 -4.42
C LYS A 155 17.39 -24.47 -4.61
N GLU A 156 18.37 -23.88 -5.29
CA GLU A 156 18.36 -22.43 -5.57
C GLU A 156 17.20 -22.02 -6.48
N LEU A 157 16.86 -22.84 -7.48
CA LEU A 157 15.68 -22.60 -8.32
C LEU A 157 14.40 -22.57 -7.50
N ALA A 158 14.21 -23.54 -6.60
CA ALA A 158 13.06 -23.58 -5.71
C ALA A 158 13.02 -22.35 -4.78
N ALA A 159 14.16 -21.98 -4.18
CA ALA A 159 14.24 -20.82 -3.29
C ALA A 159 13.96 -19.49 -4.02
N ILE A 160 14.45 -19.33 -5.26
CA ILE A 160 14.16 -18.15 -6.10
C ILE A 160 12.66 -18.10 -6.44
N ALA A 161 12.05 -19.24 -6.77
CA ALA A 161 10.62 -19.29 -7.05
C ALA A 161 9.80 -18.88 -5.82
N GLU A 162 10.15 -19.40 -4.64
CA GLU A 162 9.49 -19.03 -3.38
C GLU A 162 9.64 -17.53 -3.06
N LEU A 163 10.84 -16.97 -3.23
CA LEU A 163 11.07 -15.52 -3.05
C LEU A 163 10.21 -14.67 -3.98
N ARG A 164 10.07 -15.10 -5.24
CA ARG A 164 9.22 -14.41 -6.21
C ARG A 164 7.74 -14.47 -5.83
N THR A 165 7.25 -15.63 -5.39
CA THR A 165 5.88 -15.77 -4.89
C THR A 165 5.64 -14.85 -3.69
N ARG A 166 6.56 -14.83 -2.70
CA ARG A 166 6.46 -13.91 -1.56
C ARG A 166 6.51 -12.43 -1.98
N ALA A 167 7.32 -12.10 -2.99
CA ALA A 167 7.38 -10.75 -3.54
C ALA A 167 6.07 -10.36 -4.24
N ASP A 168 5.43 -11.28 -4.97
CA ASP A 168 4.13 -11.05 -5.59
C ASP A 168 3.05 -10.78 -4.54
N ASP A 169 3.03 -11.55 -3.45
CA ASP A 169 2.11 -11.33 -2.32
C ASP A 169 2.35 -9.95 -1.67
N ARG A 170 3.62 -9.58 -1.44
CA ARG A 170 3.97 -8.25 -0.91
C ARG A 170 3.61 -7.12 -1.86
N LEU A 171 3.70 -7.33 -3.17
CA LEU A 171 3.27 -6.35 -4.15
C LEU A 171 1.74 -6.13 -4.10
N VAL A 172 0.96 -7.19 -3.84
CA VAL A 172 -0.49 -7.06 -3.65
C VAL A 172 -0.81 -6.26 -2.39
N ASP A 173 -0.15 -6.56 -1.26
CA ASP A 173 -0.31 -5.81 -0.01
C ASP A 173 0.08 -4.34 -0.18
N LEU A 174 1.24 -4.06 -0.78
CA LEU A 174 1.70 -2.70 -1.09
C LEU A 174 0.65 -1.90 -1.89
N LYS A 175 0.07 -2.51 -2.93
CA LYS A 175 -1.00 -1.87 -3.72
C LYS A 175 -2.25 -1.59 -2.89
N ALA A 176 -2.64 -2.52 -2.02
CA ALA A 176 -3.76 -2.32 -1.12
C ALA A 176 -3.52 -1.14 -0.16
N ARG A 177 -2.32 -1.05 0.44
CA ARG A 177 -1.93 0.08 1.31
C ARG A 177 -1.89 1.40 0.56
N GLN A 178 -1.35 1.43 -0.66
CA GLN A 178 -1.35 2.64 -1.49
C GLN A 178 -2.77 3.13 -1.81
N ASN A 179 -3.70 2.22 -2.07
CA ASN A 179 -5.12 2.56 -2.26
C ASN A 179 -5.73 3.13 -0.98
N GLU A 180 -5.41 2.55 0.18
CA GLU A 180 -5.84 3.05 1.49
C GLU A 180 -5.32 4.48 1.74
N VAL A 181 -4.02 4.73 1.49
CA VAL A 181 -3.40 6.06 1.56
C VAL A 181 -4.14 7.06 0.66
N ALA A 182 -4.41 6.69 -0.60
CA ALA A 182 -5.11 7.56 -1.54
C ALA A 182 -6.56 7.87 -1.08
N ALA A 183 -7.26 6.87 -0.52
CA ALA A 183 -8.61 7.02 0.00
C ALA A 183 -8.65 7.95 1.24
N GLN A 184 -7.70 7.80 2.17
CA GLN A 184 -7.62 8.69 3.33
C GLN A 184 -7.24 10.11 2.92
N LYS A 185 -6.30 10.29 1.99
CA LYS A 185 -5.96 11.61 1.44
C LYS A 185 -7.18 12.31 0.84
N THR A 186 -7.96 11.58 0.04
CA THR A 186 -9.20 12.10 -0.54
C THR A 186 -10.22 12.46 0.55
N THR A 187 -10.30 11.66 1.61
CA THR A 187 -11.20 11.93 2.75
C THR A 187 -10.80 13.21 3.48
N VAL A 188 -9.51 13.39 3.79
CA VAL A 188 -8.99 14.63 4.40
C VAL A 188 -9.36 15.83 3.55
N GLN A 189 -9.04 15.79 2.24
CA GLN A 189 -9.35 16.89 1.32
C GLN A 189 -10.85 17.21 1.28
N LYS A 190 -11.72 16.20 1.19
CA LYS A 190 -13.18 16.42 1.20
C LYS A 190 -13.68 17.06 2.49
N ARG A 191 -13.12 16.70 3.65
CA ARG A 191 -13.51 17.28 4.95
C ARG A 191 -13.05 18.74 5.05
N LEU A 192 -11.83 19.03 4.61
CA LEU A 192 -11.30 20.39 4.58
C LEU A 192 -12.08 21.29 3.63
N THR A 193 -12.34 20.85 2.39
CA THR A 193 -13.16 21.61 1.44
C THR A 193 -14.58 21.84 1.95
N ALA A 194 -15.22 20.83 2.57
CA ALA A 194 -16.54 21.03 3.16
C ALA A 194 -16.53 22.03 4.33
N ALA A 195 -15.41 22.15 5.06
CA ALA A 195 -15.26 23.14 6.11
C ALA A 195 -15.09 24.54 5.52
N GLU A 196 -14.26 24.68 4.47
CA GLU A 196 -14.09 25.93 3.71
C GLU A 196 -15.42 26.40 3.11
N ASP A 197 -16.16 25.51 2.43
CA ASP A 197 -17.47 25.82 1.85
C ASP A 197 -18.48 26.32 2.90
N LEU A 198 -18.44 25.75 4.11
CA LEU A 198 -19.29 26.21 5.22
C LEU A 198 -18.87 27.58 5.73
N LEU A 199 -17.57 27.84 5.84
CA LEU A 199 -17.05 29.15 6.25
C LEU A 199 -17.36 30.24 5.21
N ASP A 200 -17.40 29.90 3.93
CA ASP A 200 -17.75 30.81 2.84
C ASP A 200 -19.23 31.23 2.85
N THR A 201 -20.09 30.48 3.56
CA THR A 201 -21.49 30.91 3.79
C THR A 201 -21.62 32.06 4.78
N LEU A 202 -20.58 32.35 5.56
CA LEU A 202 -20.57 33.42 6.57
C LEU A 202 -20.23 34.78 5.96
N THR A 203 -20.98 35.80 6.38
CA THR A 203 -20.65 37.21 6.09
C THR A 203 -19.33 37.62 6.74
N ALA A 204 -18.76 38.75 6.30
CA ALA A 204 -17.50 39.26 6.87
C ALA A 204 -17.59 39.53 8.39
N GLN A 205 -18.72 40.06 8.87
CA GLN A 205 -18.95 40.26 10.31
C GLN A 205 -19.05 38.94 11.08
N GLU A 206 -19.70 37.94 10.50
CA GLU A 206 -19.83 36.62 11.13
C GLU A 206 -18.48 35.88 11.17
N ARG A 207 -17.65 36.02 10.13
CA ARG A 207 -16.28 35.49 10.13
C ARG A 207 -15.38 36.15 11.18
N ALA A 208 -15.51 37.46 11.40
CA ALA A 208 -14.79 38.14 12.49
C ALA A 208 -15.18 37.56 13.86
N ARG A 209 -16.48 37.37 14.11
CA ARG A 209 -16.97 36.73 15.35
C ARG A 209 -16.51 35.29 15.49
N TYR A 210 -16.46 34.52 14.39
CA TYR A 210 -15.92 33.16 14.39
C TYR A 210 -14.43 33.16 14.78
N ALA A 211 -13.62 34.05 14.20
CA ALA A 211 -12.19 34.13 14.49
C ALA A 211 -11.90 34.53 15.93
N GLU A 212 -12.67 35.46 16.51
CA GLU A 212 -12.58 35.82 17.93
C GLU A 212 -12.92 34.64 18.85
N GLN A 213 -13.95 33.86 18.51
CA GLN A 213 -14.33 32.66 19.26
C GLN A 213 -13.27 31.56 19.19
N GLU A 214 -12.67 31.34 18.02
CA GLU A 214 -11.54 30.41 17.86
C GLU A 214 -10.32 30.86 18.67
N ALA A 215 -9.94 32.14 18.59
CA ALA A 215 -8.81 32.67 19.34
C ALA A 215 -9.00 32.53 20.87
N ALA A 216 -10.22 32.80 21.36
CA ALA A 216 -10.55 32.61 22.77
C ALA A 216 -10.53 31.13 23.18
N ALA A 217 -11.03 30.22 22.33
CA ALA A 217 -11.00 28.78 22.59
C ALA A 217 -9.56 28.24 22.62
N ASP A 218 -8.68 28.73 21.74
CA ASP A 218 -7.29 28.29 21.68
C ASP A 218 -6.47 28.76 22.89
N GLN A 219 -6.67 30.00 23.33
CA GLN A 219 -6.08 30.50 24.59
C GLN A 219 -6.54 29.64 25.79
N GLY A 220 -7.82 29.27 25.84
CA GLY A 220 -8.34 28.35 26.87
C GLY A 220 -7.67 26.97 26.84
N ARG A 221 -7.44 26.40 25.65
CA ARG A 221 -6.71 25.12 25.48
C ARG A 221 -5.26 25.22 25.96
N GLN A 222 -4.56 26.30 25.62
CA GLN A 222 -3.16 26.50 26.01
C GLN A 222 -2.99 26.65 27.54
N VAL A 223 -3.87 27.42 28.19
CA VAL A 223 -3.84 27.59 29.65
C VAL A 223 -4.14 26.26 30.36
N SER A 224 -5.08 25.47 29.86
CA SER A 224 -5.40 24.14 30.40
C SER A 224 -4.23 23.15 30.26
N TYR A 225 -3.56 23.14 29.10
CA TYR A 225 -2.34 22.34 28.89
C TYR A 225 -1.17 22.80 29.77
N GLY A 226 -1.07 24.11 30.05
CA GLY A 226 -0.08 24.68 30.98
C GLY A 226 -0.33 24.27 32.42
N ALA A 227 -1.59 24.35 32.89
CA ALA A 227 -1.98 23.99 34.25
C ALA A 227 -1.82 22.48 34.54
N ALA A 228 -2.15 21.61 33.58
CA ALA A 228 -1.95 20.16 33.71
C ALA A 228 -0.47 19.76 33.81
N ARG A 229 0.44 20.52 33.16
CA ARG A 229 1.90 20.30 33.26
C ARG A 229 2.47 20.78 34.60
N THR A 230 1.96 21.88 35.15
CA THR A 230 2.41 22.37 36.47
C THR A 230 1.96 21.46 37.61
N ASP A 231 0.74 20.92 37.55
CA ASP A 231 0.18 20.05 38.60
C ASP A 231 0.85 18.65 38.61
N GLY A 232 1.15 18.10 37.44
CA GLY A 232 1.95 16.87 37.31
C GLY A 232 3.39 17.00 37.82
N SER A 233 3.97 18.21 37.80
CA SER A 233 5.33 18.47 38.31
C SER A 233 5.37 18.53 39.85
N LEU A 234 4.31 19.03 40.49
CA LEU A 234 4.19 19.12 41.95
C LEU A 234 3.84 17.76 42.57
N ALA A 235 3.01 16.95 41.90
CA ALA A 235 2.68 15.59 42.34
C ALA A 235 3.85 14.59 42.25
N ARG A 236 4.94 14.94 41.54
CA ARG A 236 6.18 14.15 41.47
C ARG A 236 7.19 14.55 42.56
N ALA A 237 7.17 15.81 43.01
CA ALA A 237 8.07 16.32 44.05
C ALA A 237 7.65 15.91 45.48
N GLY A 238 6.36 15.66 45.73
CA GLY A 238 5.85 15.23 47.05
C GLY A 238 5.96 13.74 47.36
N ARG A 239 6.51 12.92 46.45
CA ARG A 239 6.64 11.45 46.62
C ARG A 239 8.06 11.00 46.97
N SER A 240 8.93 11.95 47.34
CA SER A 240 10.36 11.73 47.60
C SER A 240 10.79 12.09 49.03
N ALA A 241 9.85 12.26 49.96
CA ALA A 241 10.12 12.56 51.36
C ALA A 241 9.61 11.44 52.27
#